data_AF-A0A8J6Y2R7-F1
#
_entry.id   AF-A0A8J6Y2R7-F1
#
_cell.length_a   1.000
_cell.length_b   1.000
_cell.length_c   1.000
_cell.angle_alpha   90.00
_cell.angle_beta   90.00
_cell.angle_gamma   90.00
#
_symmetry.space_group_name_H-M   'P 1'
#
loop_
_entity.id
_entity.type
_entity.pdbx_description
1 polymer ?
#
loop_
_entity_poly.entity_id
_entity_poly.type
_entity_poly.pdbx_seq_one_letter_code
_entity_poly.pdbx_strand_id
1 'polypeptide(L)'
;MTTLVYVIAYLGIVFFLIAVAARFVFWSRMPMHLRWELYPVAHEGGGRAAYGGSYLEESDWWQKKRQVSLLGELKVMVPEILFLVALREHNPKLWTRSFPFHFGLYLVAAATILMMVGGVVAAVMPASIGGPAAGVLAILSGPAVAVAFGKPMGAIEIGNLAFHLLVLASMSPPIVGRWILAGPPERKQFLYRLLQEDGVWRPRLAIVSTVPIIRSGEVPADYSLSLLDRVLGRQEPLIVKAVSWSLRDMAKHDRRRAQRYLRDRDDLL
;
A
#
# COMPACT_ATOMS: atom_id res chain seq x y z
N MET A 1 -4.98 -33.45 -21.17
CA MET A 1 -5.69 -32.27 -20.63
C MET A 1 -5.15 -31.88 -19.24
N THR A 2 -5.16 -32.79 -18.25
CA THR A 2 -4.65 -32.53 -16.89
C THR A 2 -3.15 -32.19 -16.80
N THR A 3 -2.29 -32.90 -17.55
CA THR A 3 -0.84 -32.63 -17.57
C THR A 3 -0.51 -31.22 -18.08
N LEU A 4 -1.22 -30.76 -19.11
CA LEU A 4 -1.04 -29.41 -19.65
C LEU A 4 -1.38 -28.34 -18.61
N VAL A 5 -2.48 -28.54 -17.86
CA VAL A 5 -2.89 -27.65 -16.78
C VAL A 5 -1.82 -27.58 -15.68
N TYR A 6 -1.24 -28.72 -15.29
CA TYR A 6 -0.16 -28.74 -14.30
C TYR A 6 1.11 -28.04 -14.80
N VAL A 7 1.51 -28.28 -16.04
CA VAL A 7 2.68 -27.61 -16.63
C VAL A 7 2.49 -26.09 -16.65
N ILE A 8 1.31 -25.61 -17.07
CA ILE A 8 1.00 -24.18 -17.07
C ILE A 8 1.02 -23.61 -15.63
N ALA A 9 0.44 -24.33 -14.66
CA ALA A 9 0.43 -23.90 -13.27
C ALA A 9 1.85 -23.78 -12.68
N TYR A 10 2.71 -24.77 -12.92
CA TYR A 10 4.10 -24.74 -12.46
C TYR A 10 4.92 -23.64 -13.14
N LEU A 11 4.74 -23.43 -14.45
CA LEU A 11 5.37 -22.31 -15.16
C LEU A 11 4.93 -20.96 -14.60
N GLY A 12 3.65 -20.82 -14.24
CA GLY A 12 3.12 -19.62 -13.58
C GLY A 12 3.79 -19.36 -12.22
N ILE A 13 3.98 -20.40 -11.41
CA ILE A 13 4.70 -20.29 -10.12
C ILE A 13 6.14 -19.84 -10.33
N VAL A 14 6.86 -20.47 -11.28
CA VAL A 14 8.26 -20.11 -11.59
C VAL A 14 8.35 -18.65 -12.05
N PHE A 15 7.48 -18.23 -12.96
CA PHE A 15 7.43 -16.84 -13.43
C PHE A 15 7.13 -15.87 -12.29
N PHE A 16 6.17 -16.19 -11.42
CA PHE A 16 5.84 -15.37 -10.25
C PHE A 16 7.04 -15.22 -9.31
N LEU A 17 7.75 -16.31 -9.01
CA LEU A 17 8.96 -16.27 -8.17
C LEU A 17 10.07 -15.42 -8.80
N ILE A 18 10.29 -15.53 -10.12
CA ILE A 18 11.24 -14.69 -10.86
C ILE A 18 10.84 -13.22 -10.77
N ALA A 19 9.56 -12.90 -10.97
CA ALA A 19 9.07 -11.52 -10.89
C ALA A 19 9.23 -10.93 -9.49
N VAL A 20 8.91 -11.70 -8.44
CA VAL A 20 9.11 -11.30 -7.03
C VAL A 20 10.59 -11.07 -6.75
N ALA A 21 11.47 -11.98 -7.16
CA ALA A 21 12.91 -11.84 -6.99
C ALA A 21 13.45 -10.60 -7.74
N ALA A 22 13.06 -10.41 -9.00
CA ALA A 22 13.43 -9.24 -9.79
C ALA A 22 12.98 -7.93 -9.12
N ARG A 23 11.77 -7.91 -8.57
CA ARG A 23 11.25 -6.75 -7.84
C ARG A 23 12.00 -6.47 -6.55
N PHE A 24 12.32 -7.53 -5.79
CA PHE A 24 13.13 -7.44 -4.58
C PHE A 24 14.54 -6.92 -4.88
N VAL A 25 15.19 -7.43 -5.92
CA VAL A 25 16.51 -6.95 -6.37
C VAL A 25 16.43 -5.49 -6.82
N PHE A 26 15.40 -5.12 -7.57
CA PHE A 26 15.19 -3.73 -7.99
C PHE A 26 15.09 -2.79 -6.78
N TRP A 27 14.30 -3.13 -5.76
CA TRP A 27 14.11 -2.28 -4.57
C TRP A 27 15.34 -2.26 -3.66
N SER A 28 16.00 -3.41 -3.48
CA SER A 28 17.23 -3.50 -2.67
C SER A 28 18.43 -2.79 -3.30
N ARG A 29 18.40 -2.51 -4.62
CA ARG A 29 19.42 -1.72 -5.32
C ARG A 29 19.09 -0.24 -5.45
N MET A 30 17.88 0.19 -5.09
CA MET A 30 17.55 1.63 -5.11
C MET A 30 18.37 2.38 -4.05
N PRO A 31 18.90 3.57 -4.39
CA PRO A 31 19.60 4.40 -3.42
C PRO A 31 18.64 4.87 -2.32
N MET A 32 19.17 5.11 -1.12
CA MET A 32 18.39 5.31 0.10
C MET A 32 17.35 6.43 0.00
N HIS A 33 17.66 7.52 -0.73
CA HIS A 33 16.74 8.64 -0.95
C HIS A 33 15.48 8.29 -1.78
N LEU A 34 15.48 7.16 -2.49
CA LEU A 34 14.33 6.63 -3.22
C LEU A 34 13.51 5.63 -2.38
N ARG A 35 14.03 5.20 -1.23
CA ARG A 35 13.32 4.36 -0.27
C ARG A 35 12.52 5.30 0.63
N TRP A 36 11.20 5.34 0.45
CA TRP A 36 10.33 6.11 1.34
C TRP A 36 10.38 5.52 2.75
N GLU A 37 11.13 6.15 3.65
CA GLU A 37 11.03 5.90 5.09
C GLU A 37 9.74 6.57 5.59
N LEU A 38 8.70 5.78 5.87
CA LEU A 38 7.49 6.28 6.51
C LEU A 38 7.73 6.42 8.02
N TYR A 39 7.56 7.63 8.53
CA TYR A 39 7.49 7.90 9.98
C TYR A 39 6.16 7.45 10.58
N PRO A 40 6.11 6.95 11.84
CA PRO A 40 7.20 6.58 12.75
C PRO A 40 7.70 5.14 12.53
N VAL A 41 9.00 4.89 12.75
CA VAL A 41 9.62 3.61 12.41
C VAL A 41 9.94 2.76 13.64
N ALA A 42 9.27 1.61 13.75
CA ALA A 42 9.41 0.66 14.85
C ALA A 42 10.84 0.13 15.06
N HIS A 43 11.74 0.32 14.09
CA HIS A 43 13.14 -0.12 14.18
C HIS A 43 14.08 0.88 14.86
N GLU A 44 13.63 2.09 15.21
CA GLU A 44 14.48 3.11 15.84
C GLU A 44 14.88 2.72 17.27
N GLY A 45 16.18 2.52 17.50
CA GLY A 45 16.75 2.07 18.77
C GLY A 45 16.84 3.18 19.84
N GLY A 46 17.22 2.79 21.06
CA GLY A 46 17.46 3.73 22.16
C GLY A 46 16.20 4.32 22.80
N GLY A 47 15.07 3.63 22.74
CA GLY A 47 13.80 4.08 23.32
C GLY A 47 12.99 5.05 22.45
N ARG A 48 13.55 5.49 21.31
CA ARG A 48 12.90 6.45 20.38
C ARG A 48 11.62 5.93 19.75
N ALA A 49 11.58 4.63 19.44
CA ALA A 49 10.38 3.97 18.94
C ALA A 49 9.17 4.09 19.87
N ALA A 50 9.36 4.27 21.19
CA ALA A 50 8.25 4.32 22.15
C ALA A 50 7.41 5.61 22.03
N TYR A 51 8.03 6.72 21.62
CA TYR A 51 7.34 7.99 21.41
C TYR A 51 7.23 8.37 19.92
N GLY A 52 7.60 7.44 19.02
CA GLY A 52 7.52 7.64 17.57
C GLY A 52 8.64 8.51 16.99
N GLY A 53 9.74 8.65 17.71
CA GLY A 53 10.85 9.50 17.30
C GLY A 53 11.81 8.91 16.28
N SER A 54 12.62 9.78 15.68
CA SER A 54 13.59 9.45 14.62
C SER A 54 15.02 9.74 15.04
N TYR A 55 16.00 9.07 14.41
CA TYR A 55 17.39 9.51 14.45
C TYR A 55 17.58 10.96 13.98
N LEU A 56 16.67 11.52 13.17
CA LEU A 56 16.70 12.92 12.72
C LEU A 56 16.37 13.95 13.82
N GLU A 57 15.92 13.52 15.00
CA GLU A 57 15.63 14.44 16.11
C GLU A 57 16.89 15.01 16.77
N GLU A 58 18.03 14.34 16.57
CA GLU A 58 19.30 14.80 17.10
C GLU A 58 20.00 15.69 16.07
N SER A 59 20.46 16.88 16.48
CA SER A 59 21.15 17.81 15.58
C SER A 59 22.33 17.14 14.87
N ASP A 60 23.23 16.51 15.60
CA ASP A 60 24.45 15.89 15.07
C ASP A 60 24.29 14.40 14.77
N TRP A 61 23.10 13.98 14.30
CA TRP A 61 22.78 12.58 14.02
C TRP A 61 23.76 11.93 13.03
N TRP A 62 24.33 12.71 12.10
CA TRP A 62 25.28 12.22 11.09
C TRP A 62 26.63 11.77 11.67
N GLN A 63 26.96 12.18 12.90
CA GLN A 63 28.18 11.78 13.59
C GLN A 63 27.99 10.52 14.45
N LYS A 64 26.74 10.10 14.67
CA LYS A 64 26.38 9.02 15.58
C LYS A 64 26.07 7.74 14.79
N LYS A 65 26.49 6.59 15.33
CA LYS A 65 26.11 5.30 14.74
C LYS A 65 24.62 5.07 14.94
N ARG A 66 23.91 4.80 13.85
CA ARG A 66 22.49 4.43 13.87
C ARG A 66 22.29 3.18 14.72
N GLN A 67 21.40 3.26 15.71
CA GLN A 67 20.99 2.12 16.53
C GLN A 67 19.65 1.60 16.01
N VAL A 68 19.63 0.36 15.53
CA VAL A 68 18.40 -0.31 15.08
C VAL A 68 18.06 -1.47 16.00
N SER A 69 16.78 -1.69 16.25
CA SER A 69 16.31 -2.81 17.07
C SER A 69 15.46 -3.79 16.25
N LEU A 70 16.07 -4.90 15.84
CA LEU A 70 15.37 -5.97 15.09
C LEU A 70 14.24 -6.59 15.92
N LEU A 71 14.45 -6.74 17.23
CA LEU A 71 13.43 -7.27 18.15
C LEU A 71 12.27 -6.29 18.34
N GLY A 72 12.55 -4.98 18.39
CA GLY A 72 11.51 -3.95 18.46
C GLY A 72 10.67 -3.93 17.19
N GLU A 73 11.34 -4.01 16.03
CA GLU A 73 10.69 -4.11 14.72
C GLU A 73 9.80 -5.36 14.63
N LEU A 74 10.31 -6.54 15.00
CA LEU A 74 9.54 -7.77 14.98
C LEU A 74 8.33 -7.71 15.93
N LYS A 75 8.51 -7.13 17.13
CA LYS A 75 7.45 -7.00 18.14
C LYS A 75 6.30 -6.11 17.67
N VAL A 76 6.55 -5.12 16.82
CA VAL A 76 5.51 -4.27 16.23
C VAL A 76 4.95 -4.88 14.96
N MET A 77 5.81 -5.41 14.10
CA MET A 77 5.42 -5.93 12.79
C MET A 77 4.62 -7.23 12.87
N VAL A 78 4.96 -8.17 13.77
CA VAL A 78 4.24 -9.45 13.88
C VAL A 78 2.76 -9.25 14.25
N PRO A 79 2.42 -8.47 15.30
CA PRO A 79 1.03 -8.15 15.58
C PRO A 79 0.34 -7.40 14.45
N GLU A 80 1.05 -6.49 13.77
CA GLU A 80 0.48 -5.74 12.65
C GLU A 80 0.14 -6.64 11.46
N ILE A 81 1.04 -7.55 11.10
CA ILE A 81 0.81 -8.51 10.02
C ILE A 81 -0.32 -9.47 10.39
N LEU A 82 -0.27 -10.09 11.57
CA LEU A 82 -1.21 -11.15 11.94
C LEU A 82 -2.59 -10.63 12.34
N PHE A 83 -2.66 -9.48 13.00
CA PHE A 83 -3.90 -8.98 13.62
C PHE A 83 -4.34 -7.60 13.13
N LEU A 84 -3.56 -6.92 12.29
CA LEU A 84 -3.84 -5.56 11.82
C LEU A 84 -4.14 -4.63 13.01
N VAL A 85 -3.26 -4.62 14.01
CA VAL A 85 -3.47 -3.94 15.30
C VAL A 85 -3.73 -2.44 15.10
N ALA A 86 -2.95 -1.77 14.26
CA ALA A 86 -3.14 -0.35 13.97
C ALA A 86 -4.51 -0.09 13.34
N LEU A 87 -4.98 -0.96 12.45
CA LEU A 87 -6.32 -0.85 11.87
C LEU A 87 -7.40 -1.07 12.93
N ARG A 88 -7.20 -2.00 13.86
CA ARG A 88 -8.12 -2.25 14.98
C ARG A 88 -8.27 -1.04 15.89
N GLU A 89 -7.17 -0.37 16.19
CA GLU A 89 -7.12 0.79 17.08
C GLU A 89 -7.69 2.05 16.42
N HIS A 90 -7.32 2.32 15.16
CA HIS A 90 -7.68 3.57 14.48
C HIS A 90 -8.99 3.48 13.68
N ASN A 91 -9.39 2.28 13.22
CA ASN A 91 -10.61 2.09 12.45
C ASN A 91 -11.23 0.69 12.68
N PRO A 92 -11.82 0.45 13.87
CA PRO A 92 -12.39 -0.84 14.22
C PRO A 92 -13.53 -1.28 13.28
N LYS A 93 -14.24 -0.33 12.67
CA LYS A 93 -15.31 -0.61 11.68
C LYS A 93 -14.76 -1.23 10.40
N LEU A 94 -13.56 -0.83 9.97
CA LEU A 94 -12.89 -1.42 8.82
C LEU A 94 -12.19 -2.74 9.18
N TRP A 95 -11.65 -2.82 10.40
CA TRP A 95 -10.99 -4.02 10.91
C TRP A 95 -11.87 -5.28 10.84
N THR A 96 -13.16 -5.20 11.20
CA THR A 96 -14.08 -6.36 11.16
C THR A 96 -14.22 -6.99 9.77
N ARG A 97 -14.02 -6.21 8.69
CA ARG A 97 -14.06 -6.71 7.31
C ARG A 97 -12.67 -7.06 6.79
N SER A 98 -11.68 -6.25 7.09
CA SER A 98 -10.31 -6.44 6.60
C SER A 98 -9.60 -7.60 7.28
N PHE A 99 -9.81 -7.83 8.58
CA PHE A 99 -9.17 -8.90 9.33
C PHE A 99 -9.45 -10.30 8.77
N PRO A 100 -10.71 -10.76 8.62
CA PRO A 100 -10.98 -12.11 8.10
C PRO A 100 -10.45 -12.31 6.68
N PHE A 101 -10.40 -11.24 5.87
CA PHE A 101 -9.80 -11.29 4.53
C PHE A 101 -8.28 -11.52 4.57
N HIS A 102 -7.52 -10.70 5.33
CA HIS A 102 -6.06 -10.85 5.40
C HIS A 102 -5.67 -12.13 6.14
N PHE A 103 -6.36 -12.45 7.23
CA PHE A 103 -6.14 -13.68 7.97
C PHE A 103 -6.44 -14.92 7.12
N GLY A 104 -7.53 -14.89 6.34
CA GLY A 104 -7.85 -15.92 5.36
C GLY A 104 -6.74 -16.09 4.31
N LEU A 105 -6.17 -14.99 3.80
CA LEU A 105 -5.04 -15.05 2.87
C LEU A 105 -3.80 -15.72 3.48
N TYR A 106 -3.47 -15.42 4.74
CA TYR A 106 -2.36 -16.07 5.43
C TYR A 106 -2.59 -17.57 5.64
N LEU A 107 -3.83 -17.96 5.97
CA LEU A 107 -4.20 -19.37 6.10
C LEU A 107 -4.06 -20.10 4.76
N VAL A 108 -4.52 -19.52 3.65
CA VAL A 108 -4.36 -20.11 2.31
C VAL A 108 -2.88 -20.23 1.94
N ALA A 109 -2.08 -19.20 2.20
CA ALA A 109 -0.65 -19.24 1.95
C ALA A 109 0.04 -20.33 2.79
N ALA A 110 -0.26 -20.42 4.07
CA ALA A 110 0.26 -21.44 4.97
C ALA A 110 -0.15 -22.85 4.53
N ALA A 111 -1.42 -23.06 4.16
CA ALA A 111 -1.91 -24.33 3.64
C ALA A 111 -1.17 -24.73 2.35
N THR A 112 -0.98 -23.79 1.43
CA THR A 112 -0.25 -24.03 0.17
C THR A 112 1.19 -24.46 0.45
N ILE A 113 1.87 -23.78 1.37
CA ILE A 113 3.25 -24.13 1.78
C ILE A 113 3.28 -25.51 2.43
N LEU A 114 2.37 -25.80 3.36
CA LEU A 114 2.27 -27.11 4.02
C LEU A 114 2.03 -28.24 3.01
N MET A 115 1.19 -28.03 2.01
CA MET A 115 0.95 -28.99 0.94
C MET A 115 2.17 -29.18 0.04
N MET A 116 2.88 -28.11 -0.32
CA MET A 116 4.13 -28.19 -1.07
C MET A 116 5.19 -28.98 -0.29
N VAL A 117 5.38 -28.66 0.99
CA VAL A 117 6.31 -29.38 1.87
C VAL A 117 5.90 -30.84 2.01
N GLY A 118 4.60 -31.11 2.22
CA GLY A 118 4.08 -32.48 2.28
C GLY A 118 4.35 -33.28 1.00
N GLY A 119 4.16 -32.66 -0.17
CA GLY A 119 4.51 -33.27 -1.45
C GLY A 119 6.00 -33.59 -1.59
N VAL A 120 6.88 -32.66 -1.20
CA VAL A 120 8.34 -32.89 -1.21
C VAL A 120 8.74 -33.99 -0.23
N VAL A 121 8.19 -33.98 0.99
CA VAL A 121 8.47 -35.00 2.01
C VAL A 121 8.02 -36.38 1.53
N ALA A 122 6.84 -36.49 0.93
CA ALA A 122 6.36 -37.74 0.35
C ALA A 122 7.24 -38.25 -0.80
N ALA A 123 7.85 -37.35 -1.58
CA ALA A 123 8.68 -37.70 -2.72
C ALA A 123 10.12 -38.09 -2.34
N VAL A 124 10.66 -37.50 -1.27
CA VAL A 124 12.09 -37.66 -0.89
C VAL A 124 12.27 -38.71 0.20
N MET A 125 11.31 -38.86 1.12
CA MET A 125 11.44 -39.76 2.27
C MET A 125 10.98 -41.20 1.95
N PRO A 126 11.51 -42.22 2.66
CA PRO A 126 11.00 -43.59 2.56
C PRO A 126 9.50 -43.64 2.82
N ALA A 127 8.77 -44.53 2.12
CA ALA A 127 7.31 -44.58 2.17
C ALA A 127 6.74 -44.76 3.60
N SER A 128 7.47 -45.44 4.48
CA SER A 128 7.12 -45.62 5.90
C SER A 128 7.11 -44.32 6.72
N ILE A 129 7.80 -43.28 6.25
CA ILE A 129 7.91 -41.97 6.92
C ILE A 129 7.23 -40.88 6.08
N GLY A 130 7.48 -40.86 4.77
CA GLY A 130 6.96 -39.83 3.86
C GLY A 130 5.44 -39.82 3.76
N GLY A 131 4.80 -40.99 3.67
CA GLY A 131 3.34 -41.11 3.61
C GLY A 131 2.65 -40.59 4.88
N PRO A 132 3.00 -41.09 6.08
CA PRO A 132 2.44 -40.58 7.33
C PRO A 132 2.72 -39.09 7.57
N ALA A 133 3.94 -38.61 7.32
CA ALA A 133 4.29 -37.21 7.50
C ALA A 133 3.51 -36.28 6.56
N ALA A 134 3.37 -36.65 5.28
CA ALA A 134 2.56 -35.90 4.33
C ALA A 134 1.07 -35.91 4.70
N GLY A 135 0.56 -37.03 5.24
CA GLY A 135 -0.80 -37.13 5.76
C GLY A 135 -1.07 -36.18 6.92
N VAL A 136 -0.13 -36.07 7.88
CA VAL A 136 -0.22 -35.10 8.98
C VAL A 136 -0.23 -33.66 8.45
N LEU A 137 0.68 -33.33 7.53
CA LEU A 137 0.74 -31.99 6.93
C LEU A 137 -0.54 -31.64 6.14
N ALA A 138 -1.14 -32.61 5.46
CA ALA A 138 -2.41 -32.44 4.77
C ALA A 138 -3.57 -32.18 5.75
N ILE A 139 -3.65 -32.92 6.86
CA ILE A 139 -4.65 -32.70 7.91
C ILE A 139 -4.49 -31.29 8.52
N LEU A 140 -3.26 -30.87 8.79
CA LEU A 140 -2.96 -29.52 9.31
C LEU A 140 -3.36 -28.41 8.34
N SER A 141 -3.30 -28.67 7.03
CA SER A 141 -3.74 -27.72 6.00
C SER A 141 -5.27 -27.67 5.81
N GLY A 142 -5.99 -28.71 6.24
CA GLY A 142 -7.44 -28.87 6.04
C GLY A 142 -8.31 -27.73 6.59
N PRO A 143 -8.12 -27.28 7.84
CA PRO A 143 -8.88 -26.16 8.41
C PRO A 143 -8.72 -24.86 7.61
N ALA A 144 -7.51 -24.58 7.10
CA ALA A 144 -7.24 -23.40 6.30
C ALA A 144 -7.93 -23.45 4.93
N VAL A 145 -7.95 -24.62 4.28
CA VAL A 145 -8.70 -24.85 3.03
C VAL A 145 -10.20 -24.76 3.28
N ALA A 146 -10.70 -25.28 4.40
CA ALA A 146 -12.11 -25.18 4.77
C ALA A 146 -12.55 -23.74 5.04
N VAL A 147 -11.72 -22.92 5.70
CA VAL A 147 -12.01 -21.48 5.89
C VAL A 147 -11.97 -20.71 4.57
N ALA A 148 -11.09 -21.10 3.65
CA ALA A 148 -10.95 -20.44 2.35
C ALA A 148 -12.04 -20.81 1.33
N PHE A 149 -12.52 -22.06 1.36
CA PHE A 149 -13.40 -22.63 0.32
C PHE A 149 -14.72 -23.22 0.83
N GLY A 150 -14.89 -23.37 2.15
CA GLY A 150 -16.12 -23.82 2.79
C GLY A 150 -17.15 -22.69 2.87
N LYS A 151 -18.09 -22.66 1.94
CA LYS A 151 -19.22 -21.71 1.89
C LYS A 151 -20.13 -21.82 3.14
N PRO A 152 -20.97 -20.79 3.47
CA PRO A 152 -21.53 -19.79 2.55
C PRO A 152 -21.47 -18.31 3.02
N MET A 153 -21.17 -17.40 2.09
CA MET A 153 -21.84 -16.09 1.90
C MET A 153 -21.02 -15.20 0.95
N GLY A 154 -21.64 -14.74 -0.15
CA GLY A 154 -21.38 -13.46 -0.85
C GLY A 154 -19.96 -13.03 -1.25
N ALA A 155 -18.93 -13.86 -1.09
CA ALA A 155 -17.53 -13.39 -1.12
C ALA A 155 -16.96 -13.12 -2.53
N ILE A 156 -17.62 -13.60 -3.59
CA ILE A 156 -17.24 -13.21 -4.96
C ILE A 156 -17.50 -11.71 -5.17
N GLU A 157 -18.49 -11.12 -4.48
CA GLU A 157 -18.73 -9.68 -4.57
C GLU A 157 -17.85 -8.85 -3.62
N ILE A 158 -17.55 -9.34 -2.40
CA ILE A 158 -16.73 -8.57 -1.43
C ILE A 158 -15.24 -8.59 -1.83
N GLY A 159 -14.74 -9.70 -2.37
CA GLY A 159 -13.39 -9.78 -2.95
C GLY A 159 -13.25 -8.88 -4.18
N ASN A 160 -14.26 -8.85 -5.06
CA ASN A 160 -14.29 -7.89 -6.16
C ASN A 160 -14.46 -6.46 -5.68
N LEU A 161 -15.23 -6.19 -4.62
CA LEU A 161 -15.43 -4.83 -4.09
C LEU A 161 -14.17 -4.32 -3.37
N ALA A 162 -13.44 -5.17 -2.66
CA ALA A 162 -12.17 -4.82 -2.02
C ALA A 162 -11.03 -4.69 -3.05
N PHE A 163 -11.00 -5.56 -4.07
CA PHE A 163 -10.13 -5.39 -5.23
C PHE A 163 -10.50 -4.12 -6.01
N HIS A 164 -11.78 -3.82 -6.20
CA HIS A 164 -12.27 -2.58 -6.78
C HIS A 164 -11.95 -1.39 -5.88
N LEU A 165 -11.98 -1.48 -4.55
CA LEU A 165 -11.64 -0.39 -3.64
C LEU A 165 -10.12 -0.14 -3.60
N LEU A 166 -9.29 -1.17 -3.72
CA LEU A 166 -7.84 -1.04 -3.86
C LEU A 166 -7.46 -0.47 -5.24
N VAL A 167 -8.13 -0.94 -6.30
CA VAL A 167 -7.99 -0.44 -7.66
C VAL A 167 -8.55 0.98 -7.77
N LEU A 168 -9.70 1.30 -7.15
CA LEU A 168 -10.28 2.65 -7.09
C LEU A 168 -9.42 3.58 -6.23
N ALA A 169 -8.86 3.14 -5.10
CA ALA A 169 -7.94 3.98 -4.33
C ALA A 169 -6.65 4.30 -5.09
N SER A 170 -6.22 3.40 -5.98
CA SER A 170 -5.04 3.56 -6.85
C SER A 170 -5.33 4.24 -8.20
N MET A 171 -6.58 4.16 -8.70
CA MET A 171 -7.01 4.61 -10.04
C MET A 171 -7.97 5.81 -10.02
N SER A 172 -8.60 6.13 -8.89
CA SER A 172 -9.60 7.21 -8.81
C SER A 172 -9.04 8.58 -9.22
N PRO A 173 -7.80 8.96 -8.87
CA PRO A 173 -7.31 10.28 -9.26
C PRO A 173 -7.06 10.45 -10.77
N PRO A 174 -6.44 9.49 -11.50
CA PRO A 174 -6.39 9.54 -12.96
C PRO A 174 -7.77 9.56 -13.61
N ILE A 175 -8.74 8.82 -13.08
CA ILE A 175 -10.09 8.72 -13.68
C ILE A 175 -10.82 10.04 -13.57
N VAL A 176 -10.93 10.62 -12.37
CA VAL A 176 -11.67 11.87 -12.16
C VAL A 176 -11.02 13.03 -12.93
N GLY A 177 -9.69 13.14 -12.88
CA GLY A 177 -9.01 14.19 -13.62
C GLY A 177 -9.11 14.06 -15.14
N ARG A 178 -9.03 12.83 -15.69
CA ARG A 178 -9.28 12.60 -17.14
C ARG A 178 -10.73 12.84 -17.52
N TRP A 179 -11.69 12.50 -16.66
CA TRP A 179 -13.12 12.78 -16.88
C TRP A 179 -13.44 14.27 -16.89
N ILE A 180 -12.71 15.08 -16.11
CA ILE A 180 -12.80 16.55 -16.16
C ILE A 180 -12.25 17.07 -17.50
N LEU A 181 -11.08 16.59 -17.92
CA LEU A 181 -10.47 17.01 -19.20
C LEU A 181 -11.34 16.64 -20.41
N ALA A 182 -11.93 15.44 -20.41
CA ALA A 182 -12.78 14.96 -21.49
C ALA A 182 -14.20 15.55 -21.50
N GLY A 183 -14.51 16.46 -20.58
CA GLY A 183 -15.84 17.02 -20.39
C GLY A 183 -15.91 18.52 -20.59
N PRO A 184 -17.12 19.09 -20.47
CA PRO A 184 -17.31 20.51 -20.63
C PRO A 184 -16.69 21.28 -19.44
N PRO A 185 -16.29 22.55 -19.63
CA PRO A 185 -15.49 23.31 -18.65
C PRO A 185 -16.10 23.41 -17.25
N GLU A 186 -17.42 23.30 -17.11
CA GLU A 186 -18.15 23.37 -15.84
C GLU A 186 -17.80 22.21 -14.91
N ARG A 187 -17.33 21.06 -15.44
CA ARG A 187 -16.91 19.92 -14.61
C ARG A 187 -15.77 20.27 -13.66
N LYS A 188 -14.99 21.31 -13.96
CA LYS A 188 -13.96 21.84 -13.05
C LYS A 188 -14.55 22.25 -11.69
N GLN A 189 -15.80 22.71 -11.64
CA GLN A 189 -16.48 23.05 -10.38
C GLN A 189 -16.68 21.85 -9.45
N PHE A 190 -16.64 20.62 -9.98
CA PHE A 190 -16.72 19.41 -9.17
C PHE A 190 -15.58 19.30 -8.16
N LEU A 191 -14.34 19.66 -8.53
CA LEU A 191 -13.20 19.61 -7.60
C LEU A 191 -13.36 20.60 -6.46
N TYR A 192 -13.91 21.79 -6.74
CA TYR A 192 -14.20 22.77 -5.69
C TYR A 192 -15.26 22.28 -4.70
N ARG A 193 -16.29 21.57 -5.17
CA ARG A 193 -17.29 20.95 -4.28
C ARG A 193 -16.67 19.91 -3.36
N LEU A 194 -15.81 19.04 -3.90
CA LEU A 194 -15.13 18.00 -3.12
C LEU A 194 -14.24 18.58 -2.01
N LEU A 195 -13.67 19.78 -2.21
CA LEU A 195 -12.86 20.47 -1.20
C LEU A 195 -13.67 21.02 -0.02
N GLN A 196 -14.97 21.25 -0.20
CA GLN A 196 -15.86 21.77 0.84
C GLN A 196 -16.39 20.69 1.78
N GLU A 197 -16.18 19.42 1.43
CA GLU A 197 -16.72 18.32 2.21
C GLU A 197 -15.85 17.97 3.42
N ASP A 198 -16.51 17.49 4.47
CA ASP A 198 -15.84 17.09 5.71
C ASP A 198 -14.99 15.82 5.53
N GLY A 199 -13.95 15.72 6.36
CA GLY A 199 -13.00 14.62 6.35
C GLY A 199 -11.88 14.78 5.32
N VAL A 200 -11.15 13.69 5.10
CA VAL A 200 -9.84 13.71 4.42
C VAL A 200 -9.92 13.22 2.97
N TRP A 201 -10.83 12.28 2.69
CA TRP A 201 -10.83 11.54 1.43
C TRP A 201 -11.30 12.36 0.22
N ARG A 202 -12.34 13.17 0.38
CA ARG A 202 -12.91 13.97 -0.71
C ARG A 202 -12.02 15.16 -1.08
N PRO A 203 -11.49 15.94 -0.11
CA PRO A 203 -10.49 16.97 -0.43
C PRO A 203 -9.22 16.37 -1.03
N ARG A 204 -8.73 15.23 -0.51
CA ARG A 204 -7.59 14.53 -1.10
C ARG A 204 -7.87 14.11 -2.54
N LEU A 205 -9.04 13.52 -2.81
CA LEU A 205 -9.41 13.14 -4.18
C LEU A 205 -9.38 14.35 -5.12
N ALA A 206 -9.88 15.50 -4.66
CA ALA A 206 -9.86 16.72 -5.44
C ALA A 206 -8.44 17.14 -5.83
N ILE A 207 -7.53 17.16 -4.85
CA ILE A 207 -6.13 17.54 -5.08
C ILE A 207 -5.41 16.53 -5.97
N VAL A 208 -5.50 15.22 -5.70
CA VAL A 208 -4.77 14.23 -6.52
C VAL A 208 -5.33 14.19 -7.96
N SER A 209 -6.60 14.52 -8.17
CA SER A 209 -7.20 14.63 -9.52
C SER A 209 -6.62 15.79 -10.35
N THR A 210 -5.90 16.74 -9.73
CA THR A 210 -5.16 17.77 -10.48
C THR A 210 -3.94 17.23 -11.21
N VAL A 211 -3.36 16.09 -10.78
CA VAL A 211 -2.17 15.50 -11.42
C VAL A 211 -2.34 15.26 -12.92
N PRO A 212 -3.36 14.51 -13.40
CA PRO A 212 -3.58 14.36 -14.84
C PRO A 212 -3.92 15.69 -15.55
N ILE A 213 -4.55 16.65 -14.88
CA ILE A 213 -4.85 17.99 -15.43
C ILE A 213 -3.55 18.78 -15.65
N ILE A 214 -2.63 18.74 -14.69
CA ILE A 214 -1.30 19.35 -14.80
C ILE A 214 -0.50 18.71 -15.94
N ARG A 215 -0.57 17.38 -16.08
CA ARG A 215 0.12 16.64 -17.14
C ARG A 215 -0.39 16.92 -18.53
N SER A 216 -1.69 17.18 -18.70
CA SER A 216 -2.23 17.43 -20.03
C SER A 216 -1.76 18.76 -20.59
N GLY A 217 -1.51 19.76 -19.74
CA GLY A 217 -1.15 21.11 -20.16
C GLY A 217 -2.31 21.88 -20.81
N GLU A 218 -3.48 21.25 -20.97
CA GLU A 218 -4.67 21.85 -21.58
C GLU A 218 -5.34 22.89 -20.67
N VAL A 219 -5.17 22.74 -19.35
CA VAL A 219 -5.73 23.64 -18.35
C VAL A 219 -4.59 24.47 -17.74
N PRO A 220 -4.75 25.81 -17.62
CA PRO A 220 -3.77 26.65 -16.97
C PRO A 220 -3.39 26.13 -15.58
N ALA A 221 -2.09 26.11 -15.28
CA ALA A 221 -1.58 25.65 -13.99
C ALA A 221 -2.21 26.41 -12.81
N ASP A 222 -2.61 27.66 -13.01
CA ASP A 222 -3.21 28.52 -11.99
C ASP A 222 -4.55 27.97 -11.47
N TYR A 223 -5.28 27.20 -12.28
CA TYR A 223 -6.48 26.47 -11.82
C TYR A 223 -6.13 25.37 -10.80
N SER A 224 -5.01 24.67 -11.01
CA SER A 224 -4.57 23.64 -10.06
C SER A 224 -4.01 24.29 -8.79
N LEU A 225 -3.29 25.40 -8.94
CA LEU A 225 -2.77 26.19 -7.81
C LEU A 225 -3.91 26.76 -6.94
N SER A 226 -4.99 27.26 -7.54
CA SER A 226 -6.14 27.78 -6.78
C SER A 226 -6.91 26.70 -6.01
N LEU A 227 -6.81 25.43 -6.42
CA LEU A 227 -7.33 24.29 -5.65
C LEU A 227 -6.41 23.95 -4.48
N LEU A 228 -5.09 24.00 -4.68
CA LEU A 228 -4.09 23.75 -3.64
C LEU A 228 -4.17 24.81 -2.52
N ASP A 229 -4.37 26.08 -2.87
CA ASP A 229 -4.51 27.19 -1.90
C ASP A 229 -5.62 26.96 -0.87
N ARG A 230 -6.70 26.26 -1.26
CA ARG A 230 -7.84 25.97 -0.38
C ARG A 230 -7.57 24.93 0.69
N VAL A 231 -6.45 24.20 0.58
CA VAL A 231 -6.09 23.12 1.50
C VAL A 231 -4.75 23.35 2.18
N LEU A 232 -4.11 24.49 1.99
CA LEU A 232 -2.82 24.78 2.64
C LEU A 232 -2.93 24.79 4.17
N GLY A 233 -4.02 25.34 4.72
CA GLY A 233 -4.25 25.35 6.18
C GLY A 233 -4.64 23.99 6.78
N ARG A 234 -4.74 22.92 5.99
CA ARG A 234 -5.13 21.59 6.45
C ARG A 234 -3.90 20.80 6.89
N GLN A 235 -3.87 20.38 8.17
CA GLN A 235 -2.75 19.66 8.75
C GLN A 235 -2.80 18.13 8.55
N GLU A 236 -3.85 17.60 7.92
CA GLU A 236 -3.98 16.17 7.72
C GLU A 236 -2.86 15.63 6.80
N PRO A 237 -2.02 14.66 7.24
CA PRO A 237 -0.82 14.24 6.49
C PRO A 237 -1.10 13.74 5.07
N LEU A 238 -2.29 13.17 4.86
CA LEU A 238 -2.75 12.72 3.55
C LEU A 238 -3.03 13.88 2.60
N ILE A 239 -3.51 15.03 3.06
CA ILE A 239 -3.76 16.19 2.20
C ILE A 239 -2.43 16.86 1.83
N VAL A 240 -1.54 17.03 2.82
CA VAL A 240 -0.17 17.55 2.61
C VAL A 240 0.60 16.71 1.57
N LYS A 241 0.50 15.37 1.65
CA LYS A 241 1.10 14.48 0.65
C LYS A 241 0.48 14.63 -0.74
N ALA A 242 -0.82 14.92 -0.83
CA ALA A 242 -1.49 15.15 -2.11
C ALA A 242 -1.02 16.47 -2.75
N VAL A 243 -0.94 17.54 -1.96
CA VAL A 243 -0.37 18.84 -2.40
C VAL A 243 1.04 18.66 -2.91
N SER A 244 1.89 17.98 -2.13
CA SER A 244 3.27 17.68 -2.49
C SER A 244 3.37 16.92 -3.82
N TRP A 245 2.46 15.98 -4.08
CA TRP A 245 2.43 15.24 -5.32
C TRP A 245 2.06 16.14 -6.51
N SER A 246 0.99 16.93 -6.41
CA SER A 246 0.59 17.87 -7.47
C SER A 246 1.69 18.88 -7.79
N LEU A 247 2.32 19.47 -6.77
CA LEU A 247 3.44 20.40 -6.95
C LEU A 247 4.65 19.74 -7.60
N ARG A 248 4.99 18.51 -7.19
CA ARG A 248 6.08 17.73 -7.80
C ARG A 248 5.81 17.44 -9.27
N ASP A 249 4.56 17.14 -9.62
CA ASP A 249 4.20 16.81 -10.99
C ASP A 249 4.22 18.05 -11.89
N MET A 250 3.76 19.20 -11.38
CA MET A 250 3.89 20.50 -12.05
C MET A 250 5.36 20.91 -12.20
N ALA A 251 6.21 20.67 -11.21
CA ALA A 251 7.63 21.01 -11.28
C ALA A 251 8.38 20.27 -12.40
N LYS A 252 7.86 19.14 -12.89
CA LYS A 252 8.43 18.45 -14.06
C LYS A 252 8.21 19.22 -15.37
N HIS A 253 7.19 20.07 -15.42
CA HIS A 253 6.79 20.83 -16.61
C HIS A 253 7.20 22.31 -16.48
N ASP A 254 6.95 22.92 -15.33
CA ASP A 254 7.30 24.31 -15.00
C ASP A 254 7.86 24.40 -13.57
N ARG A 255 9.15 24.07 -13.44
CA ARG A 255 9.87 24.11 -12.15
C ARG A 255 9.84 25.49 -11.51
N ARG A 256 9.94 26.57 -12.30
CA ARG A 256 9.98 27.95 -11.78
C ARG A 256 8.65 28.33 -11.14
N ARG A 257 7.53 27.95 -11.75
CA ARG A 257 6.20 28.19 -11.18
C ARG A 257 5.98 27.44 -9.87
N ALA A 258 6.32 26.16 -9.81
CA ALA A 258 6.23 25.40 -8.55
C ALA A 258 7.12 25.98 -7.45
N GLN A 259 8.35 26.41 -7.77
CA GLN A 259 9.25 27.06 -6.82
C GLN A 259 8.76 28.42 -6.34
N ARG A 260 8.19 29.25 -7.24
CA ARG A 260 7.55 30.51 -6.85
C ARG A 260 6.37 30.27 -5.91
N TYR A 261 5.50 29.33 -6.26
CA TYR A 261 4.35 28.97 -5.43
C TYR A 261 4.77 28.61 -4.00
N LEU A 262 5.81 27.79 -3.84
CA LEU A 262 6.36 27.44 -2.53
C LEU A 262 6.96 28.65 -1.80
N ARG A 263 7.77 29.45 -2.50
CA ARG A 263 8.43 30.63 -1.92
C ARG A 263 7.43 31.68 -1.42
N ASP A 264 6.36 31.90 -2.18
CA ASP A 264 5.36 32.92 -1.87
C ASP A 264 4.47 32.53 -0.69
N ARG A 265 4.59 31.29 -0.18
CA ARG A 265 3.72 30.68 0.84
C ARG A 265 4.52 29.89 1.87
N ASP A 266 5.80 30.22 2.05
CA ASP A 266 6.73 29.55 2.97
C ASP A 266 6.26 29.66 4.44
N ASP A 267 5.44 30.66 4.75
CA ASP A 267 4.80 30.89 6.04
C ASP A 267 3.54 30.03 6.29
N LEU A 268 2.96 29.47 5.23
CA LEU A 268 1.71 28.68 5.26
C LEU A 268 1.94 27.18 5.08
N LEU A 269 3.17 26.76 4.77
CA LEU A 269 3.59 25.38 4.47
C LEU A 269 4.43 24.79 5.60
#